data_AF-A0A928EBQ7-F1
#
_entry.id   AF-A0A928EBQ7-F1
#
_cell.length_a   1.000
_cell.length_b   1.000
_cell.length_c   1.000
_cell.angle_alpha   90.00
_cell.angle_beta   90.00
_cell.angle_gamma   90.00
#
_symmetry.space_group_name_H-M   'P 1'
#
loop_
_entity.id
_entity.type
_entity.pdbx_description
1 polymer ?
#
loop_
_entity_poly.entity_id
_entity_poly.type
_entity_poly.pdbx_seq_one_letter_code
_entity_poly.pdbx_strand_id
1 'polypeptide(L)'
;MLVQMLHTISSALQIPVIVLLIVLTIAMVVIIGMLIAELFTERRYFKLDLPVLIDDLGADENPVEVIEDADLLLRQKQALLELLRHPHAKESQRESMAVNLVASERNIYDTRTKVTDFIAKVAPMLGLMGTLIPLGPGIVSIGTGDTSLLSESLLVAFDTTILGLIVGALALFVSAVRKSWYAKYMAAFEAAMECVLERANELAATPQRSSVKVPAAQSAVPSWMERRDDDVSIPRGSIQEG
;
A
#
# COMPACT_ATOMS: atom_id res chain seq x y z
N MET A 1 34.03 -37.33 -23.04
CA MET A 1 34.48 -35.94 -22.84
C MET A 1 33.29 -34.99 -22.68
N LEU A 2 32.63 -34.48 -23.74
CA LEU A 2 31.56 -33.47 -23.61
C LEU A 2 30.32 -33.93 -22.81
N VAL A 3 29.83 -35.15 -23.06
CA VAL A 3 28.66 -35.70 -22.34
C VAL A 3 28.95 -35.90 -20.84
N GLN A 4 30.18 -36.31 -20.50
CA GLN A 4 30.60 -36.46 -19.10
C GLN A 4 30.69 -35.10 -18.40
N MET A 5 31.17 -34.06 -19.08
CA MET A 5 31.13 -32.69 -18.55
C MET A 5 29.70 -32.23 -18.27
N LEU A 6 28.77 -32.48 -19.20
CA LEU A 6 27.36 -32.13 -19.03
C LEU A 6 26.74 -32.86 -17.83
N HIS A 7 27.02 -34.16 -17.68
CA HIS A 7 26.54 -34.94 -16.53
C HIS A 7 27.07 -34.37 -15.21
N THR A 8 28.38 -34.09 -15.12
CA THR A 8 28.98 -33.52 -13.90
C THR A 8 28.35 -32.17 -13.54
N ILE A 9 28.10 -31.31 -14.54
CA ILE A 9 27.43 -30.02 -14.33
C ILE A 9 25.99 -30.23 -13.84
N SER A 10 25.23 -31.14 -14.47
CA SER A 10 23.86 -31.45 -14.07
C SER A 10 23.77 -32.00 -12.64
N SER A 11 24.65 -32.94 -12.28
CA SER A 11 24.71 -33.49 -10.92
C SER A 11 25.11 -32.42 -9.89
N ALA A 12 26.02 -31.52 -10.23
CA ALA A 12 26.39 -30.40 -9.36
C ALA A 12 25.21 -29.43 -9.13
N LEU A 13 24.30 -29.32 -10.09
CA LEU A 13 23.08 -28.51 -10.00
C LEU A 13 21.97 -29.14 -9.14
N GLN A 14 22.06 -30.42 -8.80
CA GLN A 14 21.01 -31.09 -8.01
C GLN A 14 20.82 -30.47 -6.63
N ILE A 15 21.91 -30.34 -5.87
CA ILE A 15 21.90 -29.80 -4.51
C ILE A 15 21.37 -28.35 -4.49
N PRO A 16 21.87 -27.41 -5.32
CA PRO A 16 21.36 -26.05 -5.30
C PRO A 16 19.89 -25.95 -5.72
N VAL A 17 19.42 -26.79 -6.65
CA VAL A 17 18.00 -26.84 -7.04
C VAL A 17 17.13 -27.27 -5.85
N ILE A 18 17.50 -28.34 -5.15
CA ILE A 18 16.76 -28.82 -3.97
C ILE A 18 16.77 -27.77 -2.86
N VAL A 19 17.92 -27.15 -2.57
CA VAL A 19 18.03 -26.08 -1.56
C VAL A 19 17.13 -24.90 -1.91
N LEU A 20 17.17 -24.43 -3.16
CA LEU A 20 16.33 -23.32 -3.61
C LEU A 20 14.84 -23.64 -3.49
N LEU A 21 14.46 -24.88 -3.81
CA LEU A 21 13.08 -25.35 -3.71
C LEU A 21 12.60 -25.44 -2.25
N ILE A 22 13.46 -25.87 -1.31
CA ILE A 22 13.18 -25.81 0.14
C ILE A 22 13.02 -24.36 0.60
N VAL A 23 13.90 -23.46 0.17
CA VAL A 23 13.80 -22.02 0.51
C VAL A 23 12.48 -21.42 0.00
N LEU A 24 12.08 -21.73 -1.24
CA LEU A 24 10.79 -21.28 -1.78
C LEU A 24 9.60 -21.84 -0.98
N THR A 25 9.71 -23.07 -0.48
CA THR A 25 8.67 -23.69 0.34
C THR A 25 8.52 -22.97 1.67
N ILE A 26 9.63 -22.70 2.36
CA ILE A 26 9.62 -21.93 3.62
C ILE A 26 9.05 -20.52 3.36
N ALA A 27 9.51 -19.85 2.30
CA ALA A 27 9.00 -18.54 1.93
C ALA A 27 7.48 -18.57 1.69
N MET A 28 6.96 -19.62 1.04
CA MET A 28 5.53 -19.78 0.81
C MET A 28 4.74 -20.01 2.09
N VAL A 29 5.26 -20.80 3.04
CA VAL A 29 4.63 -20.96 4.36
C VAL A 29 4.52 -19.62 5.08
N VAL A 30 5.60 -18.81 5.05
CA VAL A 30 5.60 -17.47 5.66
C VAL A 30 4.62 -16.53 4.95
N ILE A 31 4.59 -16.51 3.62
CA ILE A 31 3.66 -15.69 2.84
C ILE A 31 2.20 -16.05 3.12
N ILE A 32 1.88 -17.33 3.21
CA ILE A 32 0.53 -17.81 3.55
C ILE A 32 0.18 -17.40 4.98
N GLY A 33 1.11 -17.56 5.94
CA GLY A 33 0.92 -17.12 7.32
C GLY A 33 0.64 -15.62 7.40
N MET A 34 1.39 -14.81 6.65
CA MET A 34 1.15 -13.37 6.54
C MET A 34 -0.22 -13.08 5.90
N LEU A 35 -0.60 -13.77 4.83
CA LEU A 35 -1.91 -13.60 4.21
C LEU A 35 -3.05 -13.97 5.16
N ILE A 36 -2.90 -15.00 5.97
CA ILE A 36 -3.89 -15.39 6.99
C ILE A 36 -3.96 -14.33 8.10
N ALA A 37 -2.82 -13.84 8.59
CA ALA A 37 -2.80 -12.76 9.58
C ALA A 37 -3.49 -11.49 9.04
N GLU A 38 -3.21 -11.14 7.78
CA GLU A 38 -3.83 -10.03 7.04
C GLU A 38 -5.35 -10.28 6.88
N LEU A 39 -5.77 -11.49 6.47
CA LEU A 39 -7.18 -11.89 6.39
C LEU A 39 -7.95 -11.70 7.69
N PHE A 40 -7.36 -12.11 8.81
CA PHE A 40 -8.03 -12.07 10.11
C PHE A 40 -8.07 -10.66 10.68
N THR A 41 -7.01 -9.88 10.48
CA THR A 41 -6.92 -8.50 10.99
C THR A 41 -7.78 -7.56 10.16
N GLU A 42 -7.71 -7.66 8.83
CA GLU A 42 -8.28 -6.67 7.92
C GLU A 42 -9.77 -6.93 7.59
N ARG A 43 -10.24 -8.20 7.61
CA ARG A 43 -11.69 -8.49 7.51
C ARG A 43 -12.52 -7.91 8.66
N ARG A 44 -11.89 -7.54 9.77
CA ARG A 44 -12.57 -6.89 10.91
C ARG A 44 -12.70 -5.38 10.74
N TYR A 45 -11.85 -4.73 9.93
CA TYR A 45 -11.77 -3.27 9.82
C TYR A 45 -12.29 -2.71 8.47
N PHE A 46 -12.15 -3.43 7.34
CA PHE A 46 -12.37 -2.80 6.02
C PHE A 46 -13.72 -3.06 5.34
N LYS A 47 -14.63 -3.80 5.99
CA LYS A 47 -15.93 -4.15 5.38
C LYS A 47 -17.02 -3.11 5.58
N LEU A 48 -16.83 -2.08 6.41
CA LEU A 48 -17.94 -1.23 6.84
C LEU A 48 -17.94 0.22 6.34
N ASP A 49 -16.84 0.94 6.19
CA ASP A 49 -16.96 2.41 6.22
C ASP A 49 -16.57 3.20 4.97
N LEU A 50 -16.50 2.59 3.78
CA LEU A 50 -16.27 3.38 2.57
C LEU A 50 -17.53 4.06 1.97
N PRO A 51 -18.71 3.39 1.94
CA PRO A 51 -19.96 4.07 1.57
C PRO A 51 -20.28 5.19 2.57
N VAL A 52 -20.00 4.94 3.86
CA VAL A 52 -20.20 5.88 4.97
C VAL A 52 -19.26 7.08 4.84
N LEU A 53 -17.99 6.88 4.47
CA LEU A 53 -17.06 7.99 4.28
C LEU A 53 -17.45 8.93 3.12
N ILE A 54 -17.99 8.37 2.03
CA ILE A 54 -18.50 9.19 0.91
C ILE A 54 -19.79 9.93 1.31
N ASP A 55 -20.66 9.29 2.08
CA ASP A 55 -21.91 9.90 2.59
C ASP A 55 -21.61 11.02 3.62
N ASP A 56 -20.65 10.80 4.52
CA ASP A 56 -20.23 11.77 5.54
C ASP A 56 -19.43 12.93 4.93
N LEU A 57 -18.54 12.69 3.95
CA LEU A 57 -17.93 13.78 3.17
C LEU A 57 -18.98 14.58 2.39
N GLY A 58 -20.09 13.93 2.01
CA GLY A 58 -21.22 14.56 1.35
C GLY A 58 -21.98 15.52 2.27
N ALA A 59 -22.14 15.13 3.54
CA ALA A 59 -23.05 15.73 4.51
C ALA A 59 -22.43 16.75 5.48
N ASP A 60 -21.12 16.69 5.75
CA ASP A 60 -20.48 17.47 6.82
C ASP A 60 -19.70 18.72 6.34
N GLU A 61 -19.62 19.76 7.18
CA GLU A 61 -19.00 21.06 6.84
C GLU A 61 -17.46 21.07 6.97
N ASN A 62 -16.86 20.06 7.64
CA ASN A 62 -15.41 19.97 7.89
C ASN A 62 -14.78 18.68 7.32
N PRO A 63 -14.25 18.68 6.09
CA PRO A 63 -13.66 17.49 5.47
C PRO A 63 -12.38 16.97 6.17
N VAL A 64 -11.76 17.76 7.06
CA VAL A 64 -10.54 17.38 7.79
C VAL A 64 -10.84 16.38 8.93
N GLU A 65 -11.88 16.61 9.73
CA GLU A 65 -12.27 15.73 10.85
C GLU A 65 -12.76 14.37 10.34
N VAL A 66 -13.53 14.36 9.24
CA VAL A 66 -14.05 13.12 8.64
C VAL A 66 -12.91 12.23 8.12
N ILE A 67 -11.83 12.80 7.57
CA ILE A 67 -10.64 12.03 7.12
C ILE A 67 -9.79 11.55 8.32
N GLU A 68 -9.74 12.31 9.41
CA GLU A 68 -9.06 11.90 10.64
C GLU A 68 -9.77 10.77 11.38
N ASP A 69 -11.11 10.72 11.35
CA ASP A 69 -11.92 9.66 11.96
C ASP A 69 -12.12 8.44 11.07
N ALA A 70 -11.90 8.57 9.76
CA ALA A 70 -12.02 7.46 8.81
C ALA A 70 -11.04 6.32 9.13
N ASP A 71 -11.44 5.05 9.06
CA ASP A 71 -10.53 3.91 9.31
C ASP A 71 -9.63 3.60 8.09
N LEU A 72 -8.87 4.60 7.63
CA LEU A 72 -7.87 4.50 6.56
C LEU A 72 -6.47 4.24 7.12
N LEU A 73 -5.62 3.56 6.34
CA LEU A 73 -4.20 3.46 6.66
C LEU A 73 -3.60 4.87 6.85
N LEU A 74 -2.82 5.07 7.91
CA LEU A 74 -2.13 6.34 8.25
C LEU A 74 -1.43 7.00 7.04
N ARG A 75 -0.93 6.19 6.10
CA ARG A 75 -0.26 6.67 4.87
C ARG A 75 -1.25 7.22 3.83
N GLN A 76 -2.43 6.62 3.70
CA GLN A 76 -3.52 7.10 2.83
C GLN A 76 -4.14 8.37 3.42
N LYS A 77 -4.28 8.45 4.75
CA LYS A 77 -4.68 9.69 5.44
C LYS A 77 -3.71 10.84 5.18
N GLN A 78 -2.40 10.58 5.29
CA GLN A 78 -1.38 11.59 4.99
C GLN A 78 -1.42 12.05 3.52
N ALA A 79 -1.63 11.12 2.59
CA ALA A 79 -1.80 11.44 1.17
C ALA A 79 -3.03 12.34 0.90
N LEU A 80 -4.16 12.05 1.57
CA LEU A 80 -5.38 12.86 1.48
C LEU A 80 -5.23 14.23 2.17
N LEU A 81 -4.57 14.28 3.34
CA LEU A 81 -4.31 15.53 4.08
C LEU A 81 -3.30 16.44 3.36
N GLU A 82 -2.35 15.89 2.61
CA GLU A 82 -1.41 16.66 1.80
C GLU A 82 -2.13 17.45 0.69
N LEU A 83 -3.25 16.92 0.16
CA LEU A 83 -4.10 17.64 -0.81
C LEU A 83 -4.90 18.78 -0.16
N LEU A 84 -5.36 18.61 1.08
CA LEU A 84 -6.05 19.68 1.82
C LEU A 84 -5.09 20.81 2.27
N ARG A 85 -3.80 20.51 2.45
CA ARG A 85 -2.80 21.48 2.93
C ARG A 85 -2.31 22.50 1.90
N HIS A 86 -2.63 22.34 0.62
CA HIS A 86 -2.24 23.28 -0.45
C HIS A 86 -3.43 23.91 -1.19
N PRO A 87 -4.24 24.77 -0.53
CA PRO A 87 -5.40 25.45 -1.12
C PRO A 87 -5.06 26.51 -2.19
N HIS A 88 -3.79 26.75 -2.53
CA HIS A 88 -3.37 27.77 -3.51
C HIS A 88 -2.86 27.24 -4.85
N ALA A 89 -2.86 25.92 -5.07
CA ALA A 89 -2.53 25.35 -6.39
C ALA A 89 -3.72 25.56 -7.36
N LYS A 90 -3.43 25.90 -8.63
CA LYS A 90 -4.44 25.92 -9.71
C LYS A 90 -5.12 24.54 -9.82
N GLU A 91 -6.38 24.52 -10.24
CA GLU A 91 -7.19 23.30 -10.43
C GLU A 91 -6.40 22.17 -11.14
N SER A 92 -5.69 22.49 -12.22
CA SER A 92 -4.85 21.54 -12.97
C SER A 92 -3.61 21.01 -12.22
N GLN A 93 -3.08 21.74 -11.24
CA GLN A 93 -1.98 21.28 -10.39
C GLN A 93 -2.46 20.32 -9.29
N ARG A 94 -3.70 20.47 -8.82
CA ARG A 94 -4.29 19.57 -7.81
C ARG A 94 -4.64 18.22 -8.43
N GLU A 95 -5.24 18.23 -9.61
CA GLU A 95 -5.54 17.02 -10.37
C GLU A 95 -4.26 16.23 -10.70
N SER A 96 -3.21 16.89 -11.19
CA SER A 96 -1.93 16.21 -11.49
C SER A 96 -1.22 15.69 -10.23
N MET A 97 -1.35 16.37 -9.09
CA MET A 97 -0.82 15.87 -7.81
C MET A 97 -1.59 14.64 -7.31
N ALA A 98 -2.92 14.64 -7.40
CA ALA A 98 -3.75 13.49 -7.05
C ALA A 98 -3.48 12.26 -7.93
N VAL A 99 -3.37 12.46 -9.25
CA VAL A 99 -3.01 11.39 -10.20
C VAL A 99 -1.64 10.79 -9.88
N ASN A 100 -0.65 11.63 -9.56
CA ASN A 100 0.68 11.15 -9.19
C ASN A 100 0.69 10.39 -7.86
N LEU A 101 -0.09 10.82 -6.87
CA LEU A 101 -0.23 10.13 -5.58
C LEU A 101 -0.85 8.73 -5.76
N VAL A 102 -1.96 8.64 -6.49
CA VAL A 102 -2.62 7.37 -6.84
C VAL A 102 -1.64 6.46 -7.60
N ALA A 103 -0.91 7.00 -8.58
CA ALA A 103 0.08 6.24 -9.34
C ALA A 103 1.24 5.72 -8.45
N SER A 104 1.68 6.51 -7.48
CA SER A 104 2.75 6.13 -6.54
C SER A 104 2.33 4.98 -5.62
N GLU A 105 1.09 4.98 -5.11
CA GLU A 105 0.54 3.89 -4.31
C GLU A 105 0.38 2.62 -5.15
N ARG A 106 -0.14 2.74 -6.37
CA ARG A 106 -0.34 1.60 -7.29
C ARG A 106 0.96 0.84 -7.56
N ASN A 107 2.09 1.53 -7.66
CA ASN A 107 3.40 0.93 -7.91
C ASN A 107 3.91 0.03 -6.76
N ILE A 108 3.55 0.36 -5.52
CA ILE A 108 3.92 -0.43 -4.33
C ILE A 108 3.18 -1.77 -4.33
N TYR A 109 1.88 -1.76 -4.61
CA TYR A 109 1.06 -2.97 -4.71
C TYR A 109 1.52 -3.90 -5.84
N ASP A 110 1.94 -3.32 -6.97
CA ASP A 110 2.45 -4.06 -8.11
C ASP A 110 3.76 -4.80 -7.78
N THR A 111 4.67 -4.14 -7.04
CA THR A 111 5.96 -4.75 -6.63
C THR A 111 5.77 -5.94 -5.68
N ARG A 112 4.85 -5.85 -4.72
CA ARG A 112 4.55 -6.94 -3.78
C ARG A 112 3.98 -8.17 -4.49
N THR A 113 3.13 -7.92 -5.48
CA THR A 113 2.45 -8.96 -6.26
C THR A 113 3.41 -9.68 -7.23
N LYS A 114 4.40 -8.95 -7.76
CA LYS A 114 5.45 -9.51 -8.65
C LYS A 114 6.25 -10.63 -8.00
N VAL A 115 6.54 -10.54 -6.70
CA VAL A 115 7.30 -11.58 -5.98
C VAL A 115 6.52 -12.90 -5.94
N THR A 116 5.24 -12.85 -5.58
CA THR A 116 4.38 -14.06 -5.56
C THR A 116 4.15 -14.63 -6.96
N ASP A 117 4.02 -13.77 -7.97
CA ASP A 117 3.92 -14.20 -9.38
C ASP A 117 5.21 -14.85 -9.89
N PHE A 118 6.37 -14.38 -9.43
CA PHE A 118 7.65 -14.98 -9.77
C PHE A 118 7.80 -16.37 -9.12
N ILE A 119 7.51 -16.48 -7.83
CA ILE A 119 7.54 -17.76 -7.10
C ILE A 119 6.60 -18.78 -7.77
N ALA A 120 5.39 -18.35 -8.13
CA ALA A 120 4.40 -19.17 -8.83
C ALA A 120 4.92 -19.80 -10.13
N LYS A 121 5.79 -19.10 -10.86
CA LYS A 121 6.35 -19.57 -12.13
C LYS A 121 7.62 -20.40 -11.94
N VAL A 122 8.48 -19.99 -11.01
CA VAL A 122 9.79 -20.61 -10.81
C VAL A 122 9.71 -21.90 -9.99
N ALA A 123 8.82 -21.99 -9.00
CA ALA A 123 8.71 -23.19 -8.16
C ALA A 123 8.38 -24.47 -8.97
N PRO A 124 7.41 -24.47 -9.90
CA PRO A 124 7.16 -25.62 -10.78
C PRO A 124 8.35 -25.98 -11.67
N MET A 125 9.08 -24.97 -12.19
CA MET A 125 10.26 -25.20 -13.04
C MET A 125 11.40 -25.86 -12.26
N LEU A 126 11.63 -25.41 -11.02
CA LEU A 126 12.62 -26.04 -10.14
C LEU A 126 12.22 -27.46 -9.74
N GLY A 127 10.92 -27.70 -9.50
CA GLY A 127 10.40 -29.05 -9.24
C GLY A 127 10.64 -29.99 -10.42
N LEU A 128 10.40 -29.51 -11.64
CA LEU A 128 10.69 -30.26 -12.86
C LEU A 128 12.19 -30.57 -12.98
N MET A 129 13.07 -29.58 -12.78
CA MET A 129 14.52 -29.80 -12.76
C MET A 129 14.95 -30.81 -11.69
N GLY A 130 14.31 -30.77 -10.52
CA GLY A 130 14.50 -31.71 -9.41
C GLY A 130 14.24 -33.18 -9.79
N THR A 131 13.47 -33.43 -10.85
CA THR A 131 13.23 -34.80 -11.35
C THR A 131 14.24 -35.23 -12.40
N LEU A 132 14.54 -34.33 -13.32
CA LEU A 132 15.35 -34.66 -14.50
C LEU A 132 16.80 -34.95 -14.12
N ILE A 133 17.30 -34.36 -13.04
CA ILE A 133 18.67 -34.55 -12.57
C ILE A 133 18.90 -35.94 -11.95
N PRO A 134 18.14 -36.39 -10.92
CA PRO A 134 18.30 -37.71 -10.31
C PRO A 134 17.85 -38.87 -11.21
N LEU A 135 16.97 -38.64 -12.18
CA LEU A 135 16.56 -39.68 -13.14
C LEU A 135 17.71 -40.16 -14.02
N GLY A 136 18.75 -39.35 -14.26
CA GLY A 136 19.94 -39.76 -15.01
C GLY A 136 20.64 -40.97 -14.37
N PRO A 137 21.12 -40.84 -13.12
CA PRO A 137 21.66 -41.97 -12.35
C PRO A 137 20.67 -43.13 -12.19
N GLY A 138 19.39 -42.84 -11.93
CA GLY A 138 18.37 -43.87 -11.76
C GLY A 138 18.17 -44.76 -13.01
N ILE A 139 18.17 -44.18 -14.21
CA ILE A 139 18.05 -44.97 -15.45
C ILE A 139 19.30 -45.82 -15.70
N VAL A 140 20.49 -45.30 -15.36
CA VAL A 140 21.75 -46.06 -15.48
C VAL A 140 21.75 -47.28 -14.55
N SER A 141 21.13 -47.17 -13.37
CA SER A 141 21.10 -48.25 -12.37
C SER A 141 20.29 -49.47 -12.83
N ILE A 142 19.31 -49.27 -13.74
CA ILE A 142 18.56 -50.35 -14.40
C ILE A 142 19.51 -51.27 -15.17
N GLY A 143 20.50 -50.70 -15.88
CA GLY A 143 21.49 -51.46 -16.63
C GLY A 143 22.40 -52.32 -15.75
N THR A 144 22.52 -51.97 -14.47
CA THR A 144 23.33 -52.68 -13.47
C THR A 144 22.54 -53.60 -12.55
N GLY A 145 21.19 -53.60 -12.64
CA GLY A 145 20.32 -54.38 -11.75
C GLY A 145 20.21 -53.84 -10.32
N ASP A 146 20.63 -52.60 -10.06
CA ASP A 146 20.52 -51.96 -8.75
C ASP A 146 19.16 -51.28 -8.62
N THR A 147 18.22 -52.01 -8.04
CA THR A 147 16.85 -51.56 -7.80
C THR A 147 16.73 -50.61 -6.60
N SER A 148 17.67 -50.65 -5.65
CA SER A 148 17.65 -49.76 -4.49
C SER A 148 17.94 -48.33 -4.92
N LEU A 149 19.01 -48.13 -5.69
CA LEU A 149 19.40 -46.82 -6.20
C LEU A 149 18.35 -46.26 -7.17
N LEU A 150 17.70 -47.14 -7.95
CA LEU A 150 16.57 -46.77 -8.81
C LEU A 150 15.42 -46.18 -7.99
N SER A 151 15.01 -46.88 -6.93
CA SER A 151 13.90 -46.45 -6.07
C SER A 151 14.20 -45.13 -5.36
N GLU A 152 15.40 -44.96 -4.81
CA GLU A 152 15.80 -43.71 -4.16
C GLU A 152 15.77 -42.52 -5.13
N SER A 153 16.32 -42.71 -6.33
CA SER A 153 16.33 -41.67 -7.37
C SER A 153 14.91 -41.26 -7.79
N LEU A 154 14.00 -42.23 -7.89
CA LEU A 154 12.59 -41.98 -8.23
C LEU A 154 11.85 -41.26 -7.11
N LEU A 155 12.05 -41.63 -5.84
CA LEU A 155 11.41 -40.97 -4.71
C LEU A 155 11.80 -39.49 -4.64
N VAL A 156 13.09 -39.19 -4.73
CA VAL A 156 13.58 -37.80 -4.73
C VAL A 156 13.01 -37.01 -5.93
N ALA A 157 12.90 -37.64 -7.11
CA ALA A 157 12.28 -37.02 -8.27
C ALA A 157 10.79 -36.70 -8.04
N PHE A 158 10.00 -37.64 -7.53
CA PHE A 158 8.58 -37.39 -7.30
C PHE A 158 8.33 -36.33 -6.22
N ASP A 159 9.05 -36.41 -5.11
CA ASP A 159 8.89 -35.47 -4.00
C ASP A 159 9.19 -34.03 -4.44
N THR A 160 10.27 -33.83 -5.20
CA THR A 160 10.64 -32.48 -5.70
C THR A 160 9.60 -31.90 -6.66
N THR A 161 8.98 -32.70 -7.53
CA THR A 161 7.87 -32.22 -8.38
C THR A 161 6.64 -31.88 -7.58
N ILE A 162 6.21 -32.79 -6.71
CA ILE A 162 5.00 -32.59 -5.91
C ILE A 162 5.15 -31.30 -5.11
N LEU A 163 6.29 -31.12 -4.45
CA LEU A 163 6.57 -29.94 -3.65
C LEU A 163 6.64 -28.66 -4.52
N GLY A 164 7.33 -28.70 -5.67
CA GLY A 164 7.39 -27.56 -6.60
C GLY A 164 6.03 -27.14 -7.16
N LEU A 165 5.17 -28.10 -7.49
CA LEU A 165 3.80 -27.84 -7.98
C LEU A 165 2.91 -27.26 -6.88
N ILE A 166 2.96 -27.81 -5.65
CA ILE A 166 2.19 -27.31 -4.52
C ILE A 166 2.57 -25.86 -4.21
N VAL A 167 3.88 -25.58 -4.12
CA VAL A 167 4.41 -24.23 -3.88
C VAL A 167 3.95 -23.26 -4.98
N GLY A 168 4.04 -23.67 -6.24
CA GLY A 168 3.59 -22.85 -7.38
C GLY A 168 2.08 -22.58 -7.35
N ALA A 169 1.26 -23.60 -7.10
CA ALA A 169 -0.19 -23.48 -7.02
C ALA A 169 -0.64 -22.56 -5.87
N LEU A 170 -0.03 -22.72 -4.69
CA LEU A 170 -0.29 -21.84 -3.54
C LEU A 170 0.12 -20.40 -3.83
N ALA A 171 1.25 -20.18 -4.51
CA ALA A 171 1.70 -18.84 -4.89
C ALA A 171 0.73 -18.16 -5.86
N LEU A 172 0.20 -18.89 -6.85
CA LEU A 172 -0.85 -18.40 -7.74
C LEU A 172 -2.11 -18.04 -6.97
N PHE A 173 -2.55 -18.91 -6.06
CA PHE A 173 -3.73 -18.66 -5.24
C PHE A 173 -3.58 -17.39 -4.39
N VAL A 174 -2.45 -17.26 -3.68
CA VAL A 174 -2.14 -16.06 -2.88
C VAL A 174 -2.11 -14.81 -3.75
N SER A 175 -1.46 -14.87 -4.92
CA SER A 175 -1.40 -13.74 -5.85
C SER A 175 -2.78 -13.32 -6.34
N ALA A 176 -3.65 -14.29 -6.70
CA ALA A 176 -5.01 -14.01 -7.13
C ALA A 176 -5.84 -13.32 -6.04
N VAL A 177 -5.73 -13.80 -4.80
CA VAL A 177 -6.43 -13.19 -3.64
C VAL A 177 -5.94 -11.76 -3.40
N ARG A 178 -4.62 -11.54 -3.37
CA ARG A 178 -4.02 -10.20 -3.16
C ARG A 178 -4.41 -9.21 -4.25
N LYS A 179 -4.33 -9.63 -5.52
CA LYS A 179 -4.77 -8.81 -6.67
C LYS A 179 -6.23 -8.38 -6.52
N SER A 180 -7.10 -9.30 -6.10
CA SER A 180 -8.53 -9.00 -5.90
C SER A 180 -8.76 -7.94 -4.82
N TRP A 181 -8.02 -7.97 -3.71
CA TRP A 181 -8.18 -6.97 -2.65
C TRP A 181 -7.55 -5.64 -3.02
N TYR A 182 -6.32 -5.64 -3.56
CA TYR A 182 -5.68 -4.40 -3.99
C TYR A 182 -6.47 -3.68 -5.08
N ALA A 183 -7.13 -4.41 -5.98
CA ALA A 183 -8.03 -3.80 -6.95
C ALA A 183 -9.22 -3.08 -6.28
N LYS A 184 -9.82 -3.69 -5.24
CA LYS A 184 -10.90 -3.06 -4.48
C LYS A 184 -10.41 -1.85 -3.69
N TYR A 185 -9.24 -1.94 -3.05
CA TYR A 185 -8.64 -0.83 -2.31
C TYR A 185 -8.25 0.33 -3.21
N MET A 186 -7.75 0.09 -4.43
CA MET A 186 -7.46 1.18 -5.37
C MET A 186 -8.73 1.84 -5.89
N ALA A 187 -9.76 1.07 -6.26
CA ALA A 187 -11.03 1.66 -6.68
C ALA A 187 -11.66 2.52 -5.58
N ALA A 188 -11.58 2.04 -4.33
CA ALA A 188 -11.98 2.77 -3.14
C ALA A 188 -11.20 4.08 -2.96
N PHE A 189 -9.88 4.01 -3.07
CA PHE A 189 -9.00 5.17 -2.90
C PHE A 189 -9.20 6.21 -4.02
N GLU A 190 -9.35 5.78 -5.27
CA GLU A 190 -9.63 6.65 -6.41
C GLU A 190 -10.95 7.42 -6.22
N ALA A 191 -12.02 6.74 -5.78
CA ALA A 191 -13.30 7.39 -5.50
C ALA A 191 -13.20 8.43 -4.36
N ALA A 192 -12.50 8.09 -3.26
CA ALA A 192 -12.29 9.03 -2.16
C ALA A 192 -11.47 10.26 -2.58
N MET A 193 -10.44 10.05 -3.42
CA MET A 193 -9.63 11.14 -3.97
C MET A 193 -10.45 12.08 -4.85
N GLU A 194 -11.36 11.55 -5.67
CA GLU A 194 -12.26 12.34 -6.53
C GLU A 194 -13.20 13.21 -5.68
N CYS A 195 -13.84 12.65 -4.65
CA CYS A 195 -14.70 13.42 -3.73
C CYS A 195 -13.92 14.53 -3.00
N VAL A 196 -12.70 14.26 -2.54
CA VAL A 196 -11.86 15.26 -1.87
C VAL A 196 -11.44 16.38 -2.82
N LEU A 197 -11.10 16.05 -4.07
CA LEU A 197 -10.77 17.05 -5.09
C LEU A 197 -11.96 17.95 -5.41
N GLU A 198 -13.16 17.38 -5.56
CA GLU A 198 -14.39 18.13 -5.83
C GLU A 198 -14.67 19.14 -4.71
N ARG A 199 -14.61 18.70 -3.45
CA ARG A 199 -14.78 19.57 -2.28
C ARG A 199 -13.69 20.65 -2.17
N ALA A 200 -12.43 20.30 -2.44
CA ALA A 200 -11.34 21.27 -2.45
C ALA A 200 -11.51 22.34 -3.54
N ASN A 201 -12.13 21.98 -4.67
CA ASN A 201 -12.46 22.90 -5.75
C ASN A 201 -13.67 23.78 -5.40
N GLU A 202 -14.72 23.24 -4.77
CA GLU A 202 -15.87 24.02 -4.27
C GLU A 202 -15.44 25.09 -3.25
N LEU A 203 -14.60 24.72 -2.29
CA LEU A 203 -14.04 25.65 -1.29
C LEU A 203 -13.16 26.73 -1.93
N ALA A 204 -12.45 26.41 -3.02
CA ALA A 204 -11.66 27.39 -3.78
C ALA A 204 -12.52 28.26 -4.70
N ALA A 205 -13.66 27.77 -5.17
CA ALA A 205 -14.60 28.48 -6.04
C ALA A 205 -15.55 29.41 -5.26
N THR A 206 -15.66 29.25 -3.94
CA THR A 206 -16.50 30.11 -3.10
C THR A 206 -15.72 31.38 -2.72
N PRO A 207 -16.02 32.57 -3.30
CA PRO A 207 -15.40 33.80 -2.87
C PRO A 207 -16.04 34.18 -1.54
N GLN A 208 -15.30 34.00 -0.45
CA GLN A 208 -15.46 34.66 0.85
C GLN A 208 -16.87 35.21 1.13
N ARG A 209 -17.78 34.33 1.57
CA ARG A 209 -19.06 34.77 2.15
C ARG A 209 -18.86 35.19 3.62
N SER A 210 -17.87 36.03 3.91
CA SER A 210 -17.78 36.74 5.18
C SER A 210 -18.67 37.99 5.12
N SER A 211 -19.98 37.76 5.17
CA SER A 211 -20.90 38.69 5.82
C SER A 211 -21.81 37.88 6.73
N VAL A 212 -21.18 37.22 7.71
CA VAL A 212 -21.86 37.00 8.98
C VAL A 212 -22.25 38.39 9.48
N LYS A 213 -23.51 38.76 9.30
CA LYS A 213 -24.12 39.85 10.06
C LYS A 213 -23.99 39.46 11.53
N VAL A 214 -22.98 40.02 12.19
CA VAL A 214 -22.98 40.13 13.64
C VAL A 214 -24.33 40.76 14.00
N PRO A 215 -25.15 40.15 14.88
CA PRO A 215 -26.40 40.77 15.31
C PRO A 215 -26.07 42.15 15.84
N ALA A 216 -26.82 43.16 15.42
CA ALA A 216 -26.65 44.53 15.90
C ALA A 216 -26.87 44.59 17.42
N ALA A 217 -25.80 44.36 18.18
CA ALA A 217 -25.72 44.69 19.58
C ALA A 217 -25.68 46.21 19.68
N GLN A 218 -26.86 46.77 19.94
CA GLN A 218 -27.14 48.03 20.62
C GLN A 218 -25.94 48.96 20.78
N SER A 219 -25.95 50.03 19.99
CA SER A 219 -25.26 51.27 20.27
C SER A 219 -25.77 51.86 21.59
N ALA A 220 -25.14 51.49 22.70
CA ALA A 220 -25.22 52.21 23.96
C ALA A 220 -23.79 52.41 24.45
N VAL A 221 -23.19 53.54 24.08
CA VAL A 221 -21.94 54.01 24.68
C VAL A 221 -22.22 54.22 26.18
N PRO A 222 -21.51 53.54 27.10
CA PRO A 222 -21.72 53.75 28.52
C PRO A 222 -21.29 55.17 28.94
N SER A 223 -22.19 55.88 29.63
CA SER A 223 -22.06 57.30 30.01
C SER A 223 -20.92 57.65 30.98
N TRP A 224 -20.06 56.70 31.32
CA TRP A 224 -18.90 56.90 32.20
C TRP A 224 -17.59 57.17 31.46
N MET A 225 -17.57 57.09 30.11
CA MET A 225 -16.38 57.30 29.29
C MET A 225 -16.14 58.78 28.88
N GLU A 226 -17.05 59.70 29.23
CA GLU A 226 -17.03 61.12 28.80
C GLU A 226 -16.43 62.09 29.84
N ARG A 227 -15.68 61.62 30.87
CA ARG A 227 -15.38 62.51 32.01
C ARG A 227 -14.01 62.37 32.68
N ARG A 228 -12.91 62.27 31.92
CA ARG A 228 -11.55 62.30 32.51
C ARG A 228 -10.43 62.86 31.63
N ASP A 229 -10.63 63.97 30.91
CA ASP A 229 -9.51 64.68 30.25
C ASP A 229 -9.47 66.20 30.57
N ASP A 230 -9.97 66.61 31.74
CA ASP A 230 -9.82 67.97 32.26
C ASP A 230 -9.10 67.98 33.62
N ASP A 231 -7.91 67.38 33.71
CA ASP A 231 -6.86 67.87 34.60
C ASP A 231 -5.57 67.08 34.33
N VAL A 232 -4.53 67.77 33.89
CA VAL A 232 -3.11 67.58 34.25
C VAL A 232 -2.31 68.45 33.29
N SER A 233 -2.01 69.65 33.77
CA SER A 233 -0.99 70.53 33.24
C SER A 233 0.39 70.00 33.66
N ILE A 234 1.27 69.71 32.69
CA ILE A 234 2.72 69.53 32.93
C ILE A 234 3.50 70.47 32.03
N PRO A 235 4.28 71.42 32.59
CA PRO A 235 5.10 72.34 31.82
C PRO A 235 6.56 71.85 31.74
N ARG A 236 7.11 71.71 30.52
CA ARG A 236 8.56 71.75 30.20
C ARG A 236 8.66 72.13 28.71
N GLY A 237 9.42 73.12 28.27
CA GLY A 237 10.67 73.66 28.77
C GLY A 237 11.61 73.72 27.57
N SER A 238 11.84 74.93 27.09
CA SER A 238 12.74 75.41 26.03
C SER A 238 13.89 74.47 25.61
N ILE A 239 13.93 74.11 24.33
CA ILE A 239 15.18 73.80 23.61
C ILE A 239 15.64 75.10 22.96
N GLN A 240 16.79 75.58 23.40
CA GLN A 240 17.46 76.78 22.93
C GLN A 240 18.36 76.39 21.74
N GLU A 241 18.12 77.01 20.58
CA GLU A 241 19.13 77.13 19.52
C GLU A 241 20.05 78.31 19.87
N GLY A 242 21.37 78.16 19.67
CA GLY A 242 22.36 79.24 19.72
C GLY A 242 23.33 79.18 20.89
#